data_AF-A0A8H4JJU7-F1
#
_entry.id   AF-A0A8H4JJU7-F1
#
_cell.length_a   1.000
_cell.length_b   1.000
_cell.length_c   1.000
_cell.angle_alpha   90.00
_cell.angle_beta   90.00
_cell.angle_gamma   90.00
#
_symmetry.space_group_name_H-M   'P 1'
#
loop_
_entity.id
_entity.type
_entity.pdbx_description
1 polymer ?
#
loop_
_entity_poly.entity_id
_entity_poly.type
_entity_poly.pdbx_seq_one_letter_code
_entity_poly.pdbx_strand_id
1 'polypeptide(L)'
;MPSITAVTIFIFGLSAFNHGVSNLISPRKALAVKQLQDSALPALNGFSVAIIGIGIYYMLAAYQENRGFFTLTLARFISARIFWLQGPAWRVIATWEAFSAVLTAVALAYEGYYGRPTQTKRGAAYIVWDHILQAYDICNPPQYMINIPSAMKLQDIPVELRQNIFELAVAAPVAPSSPSESQHGRYQRAQRPRGYYWRPRGVWEQATKNRALSLLLVSRQFHTEVQDVATRLSNNYHVDIMFVKNYGLWTTWDFAKRPTSRYIDKVTSTIRIFDPTDDLDDRFKDSLSFRGGCGGPEPAVWAFYDLLIGLIEQGPGHLGRPDNRRFIINEIEVDVIAPTDGAAHTKLECRDDENPGWLYRSRIGPRDERVPEKRLISYMTNQLDYVFSATRHTIEYCLELHEQITESITFKLNGQEWKKIQMDGVLQNCDISRWQYDVDFRDRNRMKMTTWLNWVLERRERMKKGLELDENRPDTQIF
;
A
#
# COMPACT_ATOMS: atom_id res chain seq x y z
N MET A 1 -23.50 24.78 -40.29
CA MET A 1 -22.12 24.58 -40.77
C MET A 1 -21.23 24.45 -39.55
N PRO A 2 -20.29 23.49 -39.50
CA PRO A 2 -19.37 23.36 -38.39
C PRO A 2 -18.54 24.63 -38.24
N SER A 3 -18.19 24.97 -37.01
CA SER A 3 -17.32 26.09 -36.72
C SER A 3 -15.93 25.86 -37.32
N ILE A 4 -15.25 26.93 -37.71
CA ILE A 4 -13.84 26.91 -38.13
C ILE A 4 -13.01 26.24 -37.05
N THR A 5 -13.29 26.52 -35.77
CA THR A 5 -12.60 25.86 -34.66
C THR A 5 -12.84 24.35 -34.67
N ALA A 6 -14.08 23.89 -34.80
CA ALA A 6 -14.40 22.47 -34.88
C ALA A 6 -13.68 21.80 -36.06
N VAL A 7 -13.58 22.47 -37.22
CA VAL A 7 -12.81 21.96 -38.37
C VAL A 7 -11.32 21.81 -38.02
N THR A 8 -10.69 22.79 -37.36
CA THR A 8 -9.27 22.66 -36.96
C THR A 8 -9.03 21.50 -35.99
N ILE A 9 -9.93 21.32 -35.02
CA ILE A 9 -9.84 20.24 -34.03
C ILE A 9 -10.09 18.89 -34.68
N PHE A 10 -11.04 18.80 -35.60
CA PHE A 10 -11.31 17.57 -36.34
C PHE A 10 -10.10 17.14 -37.17
N ILE A 11 -9.50 18.07 -37.93
CA ILE A 11 -8.30 17.78 -38.73
C ILE A 11 -7.15 17.29 -37.84
N PHE A 12 -6.95 17.94 -36.69
CA PHE A 12 -5.92 17.50 -35.75
C PHE A 12 -6.23 16.13 -35.17
N GLY A 13 -7.47 15.89 -34.73
CA GLY A 13 -7.92 14.59 -34.21
C GLY A 13 -7.72 13.46 -35.23
N LEU A 14 -8.05 13.71 -36.50
CA LEU A 14 -7.83 12.76 -37.59
C LEU A 14 -6.33 12.52 -37.84
N SER A 15 -5.50 13.57 -37.77
CA SER A 15 -4.04 13.43 -37.91
C SER A 15 -3.44 12.59 -36.78
N ALA A 16 -3.88 12.81 -35.53
CA ALA A 16 -3.45 12.05 -34.37
C ALA A 16 -3.87 10.58 -34.51
N PHE A 17 -5.15 10.33 -34.81
CA PHE A 17 -5.67 8.98 -35.06
C PHE A 17 -4.82 8.23 -36.10
N ASN A 18 -4.59 8.83 -37.26
CA ASN A 18 -3.79 8.22 -38.33
C ASN A 18 -2.34 8.00 -37.89
N HIS A 19 -1.74 8.90 -37.12
CA HIS A 19 -0.39 8.74 -36.61
C HIS A 19 -0.29 7.55 -35.64
N GLY A 20 -1.23 7.42 -34.71
CA GLY A 20 -1.27 6.30 -33.77
C GLY A 20 -1.48 4.96 -34.47
N VAL A 21 -2.40 4.89 -35.44
CA VAL A 21 -2.62 3.69 -36.27
C VAL A 21 -1.37 3.34 -37.08
N SER A 22 -0.74 4.32 -37.73
CA SER A 22 0.48 4.10 -38.51
C SER A 22 1.64 3.56 -37.66
N ASN A 23 1.80 4.08 -36.43
CA ASN A 23 2.80 3.57 -35.50
C ASN A 23 2.52 2.12 -35.09
N LEU A 24 1.25 1.73 -34.88
CA LEU A 24 0.90 0.34 -34.54
C LEU A 24 1.08 -0.65 -35.71
N ILE A 25 0.81 -0.20 -36.95
CA ILE A 25 1.01 -1.05 -38.14
C ILE A 25 2.49 -1.27 -38.42
N SER A 26 3.35 -0.28 -38.12
CA SER A 26 4.79 -0.34 -38.42
C SER A 26 5.65 0.18 -37.27
N PRO A 27 5.64 -0.48 -36.10
CA PRO A 27 6.22 0.08 -34.88
C PRO A 27 7.74 0.19 -34.94
N ARG A 28 8.43 -0.73 -35.63
CA ARG A 28 9.90 -0.64 -35.84
C ARG A 28 10.29 0.56 -36.71
N LYS A 29 9.50 0.89 -37.72
CA LYS A 29 9.72 2.09 -38.55
C LYS A 29 9.52 3.35 -37.70
N ALA A 30 8.50 3.35 -36.85
CA ALA A 30 8.23 4.46 -35.94
C ALA A 30 9.34 4.63 -34.88
N LEU A 31 9.90 3.55 -34.33
CA LEU A 31 11.08 3.60 -33.45
C LEU A 31 12.29 4.22 -34.17
N ALA A 32 12.58 3.75 -35.39
CA ALA A 32 13.70 4.26 -36.17
C ALA A 32 13.58 5.76 -36.48
N VAL A 33 12.40 6.23 -36.86
CA VAL A 33 12.15 7.67 -37.10
C VAL A 33 12.33 8.49 -35.83
N LYS A 34 11.94 7.96 -34.67
CA LYS A 34 12.08 8.63 -33.37
C LYS A 34 13.44 8.42 -32.71
N GLN A 35 14.35 7.69 -33.36
CA GLN A 35 15.67 7.30 -32.84
C GLN A 35 15.59 6.62 -31.47
N LEU A 36 14.56 5.80 -31.25
CA LEU A 36 14.35 5.05 -30.02
C LEU A 36 14.97 3.65 -30.12
N GLN A 37 15.45 3.12 -28.99
CA GLN A 37 15.95 1.75 -28.88
C GLN A 37 14.81 0.72 -29.00
N ASP A 38 15.12 -0.51 -29.43
CA ASP A 38 14.13 -1.59 -29.54
C ASP A 38 13.46 -1.95 -28.19
N SER A 39 14.14 -1.69 -27.07
CA SER A 39 13.58 -1.82 -25.72
C SER A 39 12.38 -0.90 -25.45
N ALA A 40 12.24 0.21 -26.21
CA ALA A 40 11.12 1.13 -26.09
C ALA A 40 9.86 0.67 -26.84
N LEU A 41 9.89 -0.49 -27.51
CA LEU A 41 8.77 -1.00 -28.32
C LEU A 41 7.45 -1.11 -27.54
N PRO A 42 7.40 -1.68 -26.31
CA PRO A 42 6.15 -1.76 -25.55
C PRO A 42 5.59 -0.37 -25.20
N ALA A 43 6.46 0.56 -24.81
CA ALA A 43 6.08 1.94 -24.50
C ALA A 43 5.55 2.69 -25.74
N LEU A 44 6.18 2.49 -26.90
CA LEU A 44 5.71 3.07 -28.17
C LEU A 44 4.31 2.54 -28.55
N ASN A 45 4.06 1.25 -28.35
CA ASN A 45 2.74 0.66 -28.62
C ASN A 45 1.68 1.25 -27.68
N GLY A 46 1.96 1.33 -26.38
CA GLY A 46 1.06 1.96 -25.41
C GLY A 46 0.78 3.43 -25.74
N PHE A 47 1.82 4.19 -26.08
CA PHE A 47 1.69 5.59 -26.50
C PHE A 47 0.87 5.74 -27.79
N SER A 48 1.01 4.80 -28.74
CA SER A 48 0.26 4.83 -30.00
C SER A 48 -1.23 4.59 -29.79
N VAL A 49 -1.61 3.69 -28.86
CA VAL A 49 -3.01 3.49 -28.45
C VAL A 49 -3.58 4.74 -27.79
N ALA A 50 -2.80 5.39 -26.90
CA ALA A 50 -3.21 6.64 -26.28
C ALA A 50 -3.46 7.76 -27.32
N ILE A 51 -2.59 7.88 -28.32
CA ILE A 51 -2.76 8.84 -29.43
C ILE A 51 -4.05 8.56 -30.22
N ILE A 52 -4.37 7.29 -30.49
CA ILE A 52 -5.63 6.91 -31.16
C ILE A 52 -6.83 7.39 -30.33
N GLY A 53 -6.80 7.15 -29.02
CA GLY A 53 -7.84 7.62 -28.09
C GLY A 53 -8.00 9.13 -28.14
N ILE A 54 -6.90 9.89 -28.05
CA ILE A 54 -6.90 11.36 -28.17
C ILE A 54 -7.54 11.80 -29.50
N GLY A 55 -7.15 11.16 -30.61
CA GLY A 55 -7.71 11.45 -31.93
C GLY A 55 -9.24 11.28 -31.99
N ILE A 56 -9.75 10.17 -31.43
CA ILE A 56 -11.20 9.90 -31.34
C ILE A 56 -11.89 10.98 -30.50
N TYR A 57 -11.36 11.32 -29.33
CA TYR A 57 -11.96 12.35 -28.47
C TYR A 57 -11.99 13.73 -29.13
N TYR A 58 -10.96 14.08 -29.91
CA TYR A 58 -10.92 15.37 -30.61
C TYR A 58 -11.95 15.40 -31.75
N MET A 59 -12.07 14.34 -32.53
CA MET A 59 -13.11 14.24 -33.56
C MET A 59 -14.52 14.29 -32.95
N LEU A 60 -14.73 13.63 -31.80
CA LEU A 60 -15.99 13.68 -31.07
C LEU A 60 -16.29 15.08 -30.52
N ALA A 61 -15.30 15.74 -29.92
CA ALA A 61 -15.45 17.11 -29.42
C ALA A 61 -15.75 18.10 -30.55
N ALA A 62 -15.13 17.92 -31.72
CA ALA A 62 -15.44 18.68 -32.91
C ALA A 62 -16.88 18.47 -33.38
N TYR A 63 -17.34 17.20 -33.41
CA TYR A 63 -18.73 16.87 -33.74
C TYR A 63 -19.73 17.48 -32.75
N GLN A 64 -19.38 17.53 -31.46
CA GLN A 64 -20.20 18.11 -30.39
C GLN A 64 -20.10 19.63 -30.27
N GLU A 65 -19.23 20.30 -31.04
CA GLU A 65 -18.97 21.75 -30.92
C GLU A 65 -18.56 22.18 -29.50
N ASN A 66 -17.81 21.34 -28.79
CA ASN A 66 -17.46 21.57 -27.39
C ASN A 66 -16.37 22.65 -27.24
N ARG A 67 -16.79 23.91 -27.05
CA ARG A 67 -15.90 25.06 -26.93
C ARG A 67 -14.94 25.00 -25.74
N GLY A 68 -15.41 24.49 -24.59
CA GLY A 68 -14.56 24.31 -23.42
C GLY A 68 -13.40 23.36 -23.73
N PHE A 69 -13.72 22.25 -24.41
CA PHE A 69 -12.70 21.32 -24.88
C PHE A 69 -11.73 21.98 -25.86
N PHE A 70 -12.23 22.75 -26.84
CA PHE A 70 -11.36 23.43 -27.82
C PHE A 70 -10.33 24.34 -27.15
N THR A 71 -10.74 25.13 -26.14
CA THR A 71 -9.83 25.98 -25.37
C THR A 71 -8.80 25.15 -24.61
N LEU A 72 -9.20 24.04 -23.97
CA LEU A 72 -8.26 23.16 -23.27
C LEU A 72 -7.23 22.53 -24.21
N THR A 73 -7.54 22.32 -25.49
CA THR A 73 -6.54 21.83 -26.46
C THR A 73 -5.40 22.82 -26.69
N LEU A 74 -5.49 24.07 -26.23
CA LEU A 74 -4.35 25.00 -26.24
C LEU A 74 -3.22 24.56 -25.30
N ALA A 75 -3.47 23.64 -24.36
CA ALA A 75 -2.44 22.97 -23.58
C ALA A 75 -1.41 22.23 -24.45
N ARG A 76 -1.69 22.01 -25.75
CA ARG A 76 -0.73 21.50 -26.74
C ARG A 76 0.53 22.38 -26.91
N PHE A 77 0.52 23.64 -26.47
CA PHE A 77 1.77 24.41 -26.38
C PHE A 77 2.77 23.79 -25.40
N ILE A 78 2.28 23.15 -24.33
CA ILE A 78 3.12 22.43 -23.36
C ILE A 78 3.71 21.18 -24.02
N SER A 79 2.90 20.38 -24.71
CA SER A 79 3.40 19.20 -25.44
C SER A 79 4.42 19.58 -26.51
N ALA A 80 4.16 20.65 -27.28
CA ALA A 80 5.10 21.20 -28.24
C ALA A 80 6.45 21.54 -27.60
N ARG A 81 6.43 22.22 -26.44
CA ARG A 81 7.66 22.56 -25.72
C ARG A 81 8.41 21.32 -25.24
N ILE A 82 7.71 20.33 -24.69
CA ILE A 82 8.32 19.07 -24.24
C ILE A 82 8.97 18.36 -25.41
N PHE A 83 8.26 18.17 -26.53
CA PHE A 83 8.81 17.50 -27.72
C PHE A 83 10.00 18.27 -28.31
N TRP A 84 10.01 19.59 -28.24
CA TRP A 84 11.14 20.38 -28.70
C TRP A 84 12.43 20.08 -27.91
N LEU A 85 12.30 19.85 -26.61
CA LEU A 85 13.42 19.54 -25.71
C LEU A 85 13.95 18.11 -25.88
N GLN A 86 13.15 17.18 -26.41
CA GLN A 86 13.58 15.79 -26.67
C GLN A 86 14.54 15.65 -27.86
N GLY A 87 14.85 16.74 -28.57
CA GLY A 87 15.88 16.79 -29.61
C GLY A 87 15.35 16.72 -31.04
N PRO A 88 16.25 16.66 -32.04
CA PRO A 88 15.91 16.84 -33.45
C PRO A 88 14.84 15.88 -33.99
N ALA A 89 14.87 14.61 -33.56
CA ALA A 89 13.91 13.58 -33.98
C ALA A 89 12.45 13.92 -33.62
N TRP A 90 12.23 14.78 -32.61
CA TRP A 90 10.92 15.15 -32.10
C TRP A 90 10.43 16.52 -32.58
N ARG A 91 11.29 17.30 -33.26
CA ARG A 91 10.97 18.68 -33.67
C ARG A 91 9.82 18.76 -34.68
N VAL A 92 9.65 17.74 -35.53
CA VAL A 92 8.52 17.69 -36.48
C VAL A 92 7.20 17.63 -35.71
N ILE A 93 7.11 16.78 -34.70
CA ILE A 93 5.92 16.64 -33.84
C ILE A 93 5.71 17.93 -33.03
N ALA A 94 6.78 18.48 -32.44
CA ALA A 94 6.71 19.73 -31.71
C ALA A 94 6.16 20.89 -32.55
N THR A 95 6.62 21.00 -33.80
CA THR A 95 6.17 22.03 -34.74
C THR A 95 4.70 21.83 -35.10
N TRP A 96 4.26 20.59 -35.30
CA TRP A 96 2.87 20.27 -35.58
C TRP A 96 1.94 20.61 -34.41
N GLU A 97 2.32 20.25 -33.18
CA GLU A 97 1.59 20.59 -31.95
C GLU A 97 1.44 22.11 -31.80
N ALA A 98 2.54 22.85 -31.94
CA ALA A 98 2.52 24.32 -31.84
C ALA A 98 1.66 24.96 -32.94
N PHE A 99 1.87 24.56 -34.19
CA PHE A 99 1.16 25.13 -35.34
C PHE A 99 -0.35 24.89 -35.24
N SER A 100 -0.75 23.66 -34.92
CA SER A 100 -2.16 23.31 -34.78
C SER A 100 -2.83 24.00 -33.59
N ALA A 101 -2.11 24.19 -32.47
CA ALA A 101 -2.59 24.98 -31.35
C ALA A 101 -2.79 26.46 -31.72
N VAL A 102 -1.87 27.05 -32.48
CA VAL A 102 -2.01 28.42 -33.01
C VAL A 102 -3.24 28.53 -33.92
N LEU A 103 -3.43 27.58 -34.84
CA LEU A 103 -4.62 27.58 -35.72
C LEU A 103 -5.92 27.53 -34.92
N THR A 104 -6.00 26.65 -33.90
CA THR A 104 -7.17 26.58 -33.01
C THR A 104 -7.36 27.89 -32.24
N ALA A 105 -6.30 28.49 -31.71
CA ALA A 105 -6.38 29.76 -31.00
C ALA A 105 -6.88 30.91 -31.90
N VAL A 106 -6.38 30.99 -33.13
CA VAL A 106 -6.81 31.97 -34.12
C VAL A 106 -8.27 31.75 -34.52
N ALA A 107 -8.68 30.50 -34.73
CA ALA A 107 -10.07 30.16 -35.04
C ALA A 107 -11.02 30.56 -33.88
N LEU A 108 -10.64 30.25 -32.63
CA LEU A 108 -11.38 30.65 -31.44
C LEU A 108 -11.49 32.18 -31.34
N ALA A 109 -10.39 32.90 -31.55
CA ALA A 109 -10.37 34.36 -31.49
C ALA A 109 -11.21 35.00 -32.61
N TYR A 110 -11.11 34.48 -33.83
CA TYR A 110 -11.90 34.94 -34.98
C TYR A 110 -13.39 34.74 -34.73
N GLU A 111 -13.79 33.57 -34.24
CA GLU A 111 -15.20 33.27 -33.94
C GLU A 111 -15.70 34.05 -32.72
N GLY A 112 -14.86 34.32 -31.74
CA GLY A 112 -15.19 35.22 -30.63
C GLY A 112 -15.37 36.67 -31.08
N TYR A 113 -14.65 37.12 -32.12
CA TYR A 113 -14.74 38.49 -32.64
C TYR A 113 -15.91 38.70 -33.62
N TYR A 114 -16.18 37.72 -34.50
CA TYR A 114 -17.20 37.81 -35.56
C TYR A 114 -18.48 36.99 -35.29
N GLY A 115 -18.51 36.15 -34.26
CA GLY A 115 -19.70 35.43 -33.82
C GLY A 115 -20.77 36.38 -33.29
N ARG A 116 -22.03 36.13 -33.65
CA ARG A 116 -23.22 36.98 -33.41
C ARG A 116 -23.26 37.68 -32.03
N PRO A 117 -23.80 38.91 -31.95
CA PRO A 117 -23.82 39.72 -30.74
C PRO A 117 -24.87 39.21 -29.74
N THR A 118 -24.47 38.35 -28.82
CA THR A 118 -25.09 38.26 -27.50
C THR A 118 -24.17 38.92 -26.49
N GLN A 119 -24.41 40.23 -26.33
CA GLN A 119 -24.33 41.01 -25.10
C GLN A 119 -23.35 40.50 -24.01
N THR A 120 -22.05 40.74 -24.21
CA THR A 120 -21.16 41.37 -23.21
C THR A 120 -19.80 41.63 -23.85
N LYS A 121 -19.66 42.79 -24.50
CA LYS A 121 -18.37 43.30 -24.96
C LYS A 121 -17.58 43.81 -23.75
N ARG A 122 -16.68 42.98 -23.22
CA ARG A 122 -15.39 43.35 -22.61
C ARG A 122 -14.66 42.06 -22.24
N GLY A 123 -13.53 41.77 -22.89
CA GLY A 123 -12.54 40.88 -22.30
C GLY A 123 -11.89 39.79 -23.15
N ALA A 124 -11.94 39.76 -24.48
CA ALA A 124 -11.37 38.63 -25.24
C ALA A 124 -9.87 38.35 -24.95
N ALA A 125 -9.06 39.37 -24.66
CA ALA A 125 -7.66 39.20 -24.25
C ALA A 125 -7.48 38.88 -22.74
N TYR A 126 -8.43 39.32 -21.91
CA TYR A 126 -8.45 39.00 -20.48
C TYR A 126 -8.96 37.57 -20.26
N ILE A 127 -9.89 37.08 -21.06
CA ILE A 127 -10.52 35.75 -20.98
C ILE A 127 -9.55 34.64 -21.34
N VAL A 128 -8.58 34.84 -22.24
CA VAL A 128 -7.57 33.80 -22.53
C VAL A 128 -6.57 33.69 -21.37
N TRP A 129 -6.16 34.81 -20.78
CA TRP A 129 -5.27 34.81 -19.61
C TRP A 129 -5.98 34.33 -18.34
N ASP A 130 -7.24 34.73 -18.17
CA ASP A 130 -8.13 34.30 -17.08
C ASP A 130 -8.62 32.86 -17.27
N HIS A 131 -8.65 32.30 -18.50
CA HIS A 131 -8.87 30.86 -18.73
C HIS A 131 -7.60 30.02 -18.58
N ILE A 132 -6.41 30.58 -18.75
CA ILE A 132 -5.15 29.92 -18.37
C ILE A 132 -5.03 29.88 -16.83
N LEU A 133 -5.46 30.93 -16.14
CA LEU A 133 -5.53 30.97 -14.68
C LEU A 133 -6.74 30.20 -14.12
N GLN A 134 -7.91 30.24 -14.77
CA GLN A 134 -9.06 29.39 -14.43
C GLN A 134 -8.83 27.93 -14.83
N ALA A 135 -8.01 27.57 -15.81
CA ALA A 135 -7.61 26.17 -15.99
C ALA A 135 -6.85 25.61 -14.77
N TYR A 136 -6.31 26.51 -13.93
CA TYR A 136 -5.76 26.19 -12.62
C TYR A 136 -6.83 26.15 -11.50
N ASP A 137 -7.98 26.81 -11.67
CA ASP A 137 -9.11 26.89 -10.71
C ASP A 137 -10.41 26.13 -11.15
N ILE A 138 -10.44 25.49 -12.33
CA ILE A 138 -11.53 24.65 -12.89
C ILE A 138 -11.52 23.27 -12.20
N CYS A 139 -11.45 23.27 -10.88
CA CYS A 139 -11.88 22.15 -10.03
C CYS A 139 -13.29 22.35 -9.46
N ASN A 140 -14.02 23.43 -9.80
CA ASN A 140 -15.44 23.59 -9.44
C ASN A 140 -16.22 24.43 -10.47
N PRO A 141 -17.31 23.92 -11.08
CA PRO A 141 -18.11 24.69 -12.04
C PRO A 141 -19.35 25.35 -11.39
N PRO A 142 -19.81 26.51 -11.88
CA PRO A 142 -21.16 27.01 -11.65
C PRO A 142 -22.15 26.41 -12.67
N GLN A 143 -23.32 26.04 -12.17
CA GLN A 143 -24.42 25.43 -12.91
C GLN A 143 -25.21 26.47 -13.72
N TYR A 144 -25.29 26.30 -15.05
CA TYR A 144 -26.41 26.83 -15.84
C TYR A 144 -27.01 25.74 -16.72
N MET A 145 -28.34 25.78 -16.79
CA MET A 145 -29.27 24.73 -17.20
C MET A 145 -29.12 24.28 -18.66
N ILE A 146 -28.83 23.00 -18.85
CA ILE A 146 -29.35 22.17 -19.94
C ILE A 146 -29.85 20.88 -19.27
N ASN A 147 -31.14 20.59 -19.41
CA ASN A 147 -31.83 19.45 -18.79
C ASN A 147 -31.45 18.15 -19.53
N ILE A 148 -30.21 17.71 -19.33
CA ILE A 148 -29.78 16.32 -19.51
C ILE A 148 -30.29 15.59 -18.25
N PRO A 149 -30.81 14.35 -18.31
CA PRO A 149 -31.15 13.62 -17.10
C PRO A 149 -29.91 13.61 -16.22
N SER A 150 -29.98 14.34 -15.10
CA SER A 150 -28.85 14.56 -14.21
C SER A 150 -28.22 13.21 -13.91
N ALA A 151 -26.96 13.03 -14.30
CA ALA A 151 -26.18 11.93 -13.77
C ALA A 151 -26.32 12.01 -12.26
N MET A 152 -26.93 10.97 -11.67
CA MET A 152 -27.21 10.92 -10.24
C MET A 152 -25.93 11.26 -9.49
N LYS A 153 -25.92 12.38 -8.77
CA LYS A 153 -24.75 12.77 -8.00
C LYS A 153 -24.71 11.85 -6.77
N LEU A 154 -23.52 11.61 -6.23
CA LEU A 154 -23.41 10.79 -5.02
C LEU A 154 -24.28 11.36 -3.87
N GLN A 155 -24.44 12.68 -3.81
CA GLN A 155 -25.30 13.40 -2.87
C GLN A 155 -26.81 13.10 -3.03
N ASP A 156 -27.23 12.64 -4.20
CA ASP A 156 -28.62 12.27 -4.50
C ASP A 156 -28.93 10.82 -4.06
N ILE A 157 -27.91 10.03 -3.70
CA ILE A 157 -28.05 8.68 -3.15
C ILE A 157 -28.50 8.77 -1.68
N PRO A 158 -29.40 7.91 -1.19
CA PRO A 158 -29.75 7.80 0.22
C PRO A 158 -28.51 7.69 1.14
N VAL A 159 -28.60 8.29 2.33
CA VAL A 159 -27.47 8.39 3.26
C VAL A 159 -26.93 7.01 3.65
N GLU A 160 -27.80 6.02 3.80
CA GLU A 160 -27.45 4.64 4.18
C GLU A 160 -26.57 4.00 3.10
N LEU A 161 -26.95 4.18 1.83
CA LEU A 161 -26.19 3.65 0.69
C LEU A 161 -24.87 4.39 0.51
N ARG A 162 -24.84 5.73 0.71
CA ARG A 162 -23.56 6.48 0.71
C ARG A 162 -22.62 6.01 1.79
N GLN A 163 -23.14 5.82 3.01
CA GLN A 163 -22.33 5.36 4.14
C GLN A 163 -21.76 3.96 3.89
N ASN A 164 -22.53 3.05 3.30
CA ASN A 164 -22.02 1.74 2.85
C ASN A 164 -20.93 1.88 1.78
N ILE A 165 -21.08 2.80 0.82
CA ILE A 165 -20.04 3.09 -0.18
C ILE A 165 -18.77 3.63 0.50
N PHE A 166 -18.90 4.55 1.46
CA PHE A 166 -17.75 5.09 2.20
C PHE A 166 -17.06 4.02 3.02
N GLU A 167 -17.81 3.15 3.70
CA GLU A 167 -17.26 2.01 4.42
C GLU A 167 -16.44 1.11 3.48
N LEU A 168 -16.99 0.73 2.33
CA LEU A 168 -16.27 -0.07 1.32
C LEU A 168 -15.03 0.65 0.80
N ALA A 169 -15.14 1.93 0.46
CA ALA A 169 -14.04 2.71 -0.11
C ALA A 169 -12.88 2.90 0.88
N VAL A 170 -13.17 3.00 2.17
CA VAL A 170 -12.16 3.23 3.20
C VAL A 170 -11.61 1.90 3.76
N ALA A 171 -12.39 0.81 3.77
CA ALA A 171 -11.99 -0.49 4.31
C ALA A 171 -11.30 -1.45 3.32
N ALA A 172 -11.45 -1.25 2.01
CA ALA A 172 -10.89 -2.17 1.01
C ALA A 172 -9.36 -2.09 0.96
N PRO A 173 -8.61 -3.19 1.19
CA PRO A 173 -7.15 -3.18 1.23
C PRO A 173 -6.50 -2.93 -0.13
N VAL A 174 -5.67 -1.88 -0.19
CA VAL A 174 -4.78 -1.58 -1.31
C VAL A 174 -3.35 -2.02 -0.96
N ALA A 175 -2.93 -3.13 -1.58
CA ALA A 175 -1.56 -3.59 -1.52
C ALA A 175 -0.69 -2.86 -2.56
N PRO A 176 0.57 -2.50 -2.26
CA PRO A 176 1.51 -2.03 -3.28
C PRO A 176 1.70 -3.05 -4.40
N SER A 177 1.89 -2.60 -5.62
CA SER A 177 2.13 -3.44 -6.79
C SER A 177 3.44 -4.23 -6.71
N SER A 178 4.57 -3.56 -6.38
CA SER A 178 5.91 -4.15 -6.40
C SER A 178 6.89 -3.49 -5.41
N PRO A 179 8.01 -4.15 -5.08
CA PRO A 179 9.09 -3.54 -4.31
C PRO A 179 9.63 -2.27 -5.00
N SER A 180 9.89 -2.32 -6.31
CA SER A 180 10.38 -1.19 -7.12
C SER A 180 9.56 0.09 -6.93
N GLU A 181 8.23 -0.01 -6.95
CA GLU A 181 7.34 1.15 -6.79
C GLU A 181 7.21 1.62 -5.33
N SER A 182 7.36 0.71 -4.37
CA SER A 182 7.08 0.99 -2.96
C SER A 182 8.32 1.34 -2.13
N GLN A 183 9.53 1.26 -2.69
CA GLN A 183 10.78 1.46 -1.96
C GLN A 183 10.99 2.91 -1.46
N HIS A 184 10.43 3.89 -2.17
CA HIS A 184 10.60 5.31 -1.83
C HIS A 184 9.83 5.70 -0.56
N GLY A 185 10.49 6.45 0.32
CA GLY A 185 9.91 6.90 1.59
C GLY A 185 9.82 5.82 2.68
N ARG A 186 10.31 4.60 2.41
CA ARG A 186 10.47 3.59 3.45
C ARG A 186 11.59 3.96 4.41
N TYR A 187 11.36 3.73 5.70
CA TYR A 187 12.31 3.97 6.78
C TYR A 187 12.41 2.75 7.69
N GLN A 188 13.58 2.60 8.33
CA GLN A 188 13.73 1.68 9.46
C GLN A 188 13.15 2.33 10.70
N ARG A 189 12.45 1.51 11.50
CA ARG A 189 11.97 1.93 12.81
C ARG A 189 13.13 2.43 13.66
N ALA A 190 12.99 3.64 14.21
CA ALA A 190 13.92 4.15 15.21
C ALA A 190 13.83 3.27 16.47
N GLN A 191 14.89 2.54 16.77
CA GLN A 191 14.92 1.64 17.93
C GLN A 191 14.92 2.47 19.21
N ARG A 192 14.00 2.16 20.13
CA ARG A 192 14.15 2.64 21.51
C ARG A 192 15.36 1.93 22.14
N PRO A 193 16.20 2.63 22.92
CA PRO A 193 17.36 2.05 23.59
C PRO A 193 16.93 1.24 24.82
N ARG A 194 15.99 0.30 24.66
CA ARG A 194 15.83 -0.74 25.67
C ARG A 194 17.02 -1.68 25.54
N GLY A 195 17.62 -2.07 26.65
CA GLY A 195 18.84 -2.89 26.75
C GLY A 195 18.76 -4.30 26.16
N TYR A 196 17.87 -4.54 25.21
CA TYR A 196 17.88 -5.73 24.38
C TYR A 196 19.14 -5.71 23.52
N TYR A 197 19.98 -6.73 23.69
CA TYR A 197 21.23 -6.88 22.96
C TYR A 197 21.04 -7.18 21.46
N TRP A 198 19.81 -7.42 21.01
CA TRP A 198 19.48 -7.68 19.61
C TRP A 198 18.92 -6.42 18.94
N ARG A 199 19.49 -6.06 17.79
CA ARG A 199 19.00 -4.97 16.94
C ARG A 199 18.34 -5.58 15.71
N PRO A 200 17.00 -5.67 15.64
CA PRO A 200 16.36 -6.18 14.44
C PRO A 200 16.71 -5.25 13.29
N ARG A 201 17.33 -5.82 12.26
CA ARG A 201 17.41 -5.23 10.93
C ARG A 201 16.37 -5.91 10.06
N GLY A 202 15.93 -5.24 9.01
CA GLY A 202 15.08 -5.85 8.00
C GLY A 202 13.59 -5.69 8.19
N VAL A 203 13.11 -4.73 8.99
CA VAL A 203 11.74 -4.24 8.91
C VAL A 203 11.75 -2.82 8.35
N TRP A 204 11.03 -2.61 7.25
CA TRP A 204 11.01 -1.35 6.50
C TRP A 204 9.59 -0.87 6.30
N GLU A 205 9.27 0.27 6.87
CA GLU A 205 7.89 0.73 7.00
C GLU A 205 7.64 1.88 6.04
N GLN A 206 6.47 1.87 5.41
CA GLN A 206 6.01 3.03 4.64
C GLN A 206 5.20 3.96 5.54
N ALA A 207 5.45 5.27 5.42
CA ALA A 207 4.65 6.27 6.11
C ALA A 207 3.17 6.07 5.80
N THR A 208 2.39 6.00 6.87
CA THR A 208 0.99 5.63 6.80
C THR A 208 0.15 6.70 6.10
N LYS A 209 -0.75 6.28 5.19
CA LYS A 209 -1.65 7.18 4.48
C LYS A 209 -3.08 7.01 4.98
N ASN A 210 -3.70 8.11 5.42
CA ASN A 210 -5.12 8.11 5.78
C ASN A 210 -5.96 8.01 4.50
N ARG A 211 -6.61 6.88 4.26
CA ARG A 211 -7.43 6.66 3.06
C ARG A 211 -8.70 7.48 3.03
N ALA A 212 -9.25 7.78 4.20
CA ALA A 212 -10.41 8.65 4.30
C ALA A 212 -10.06 10.10 3.93
N LEU A 213 -8.78 10.51 3.88
CA LEU A 213 -8.38 11.90 3.66
C LEU A 213 -9.02 12.50 2.41
N SER A 214 -8.96 11.80 1.27
CA SER A 214 -9.54 12.30 0.02
C SER A 214 -11.05 12.53 0.15
N LEU A 215 -11.77 11.62 0.82
CA LEU A 215 -13.21 11.73 1.05
C LEU A 215 -13.56 12.82 2.09
N LEU A 216 -12.76 12.94 3.15
CA LEU A 216 -12.90 13.95 4.21
C LEU A 216 -12.70 15.38 3.68
N LEU A 217 -12.02 15.54 2.54
CA LEU A 217 -11.73 16.83 1.91
C LEU A 217 -12.71 17.20 0.78
N VAL A 218 -13.65 16.32 0.40
CA VAL A 218 -14.61 16.60 -0.69
C VAL A 218 -15.61 17.70 -0.31
N SER A 219 -16.27 17.56 0.84
CA SER A 219 -17.30 18.50 1.31
C SER A 219 -17.56 18.36 2.80
N ARG A 220 -18.22 19.34 3.43
CA ARG A 220 -18.63 19.24 4.85
C ARG A 220 -19.55 18.05 5.11
N GLN A 221 -20.46 17.76 4.18
CA GLN A 221 -21.36 16.62 4.30
C GLN A 221 -20.58 15.29 4.30
N PHE A 222 -19.68 15.11 3.33
CA PHE A 222 -18.83 13.92 3.26
C PHE A 222 -17.94 13.81 4.49
N HIS A 223 -17.40 14.93 4.96
CA HIS A 223 -16.61 14.97 6.18
C HIS A 223 -17.38 14.38 7.36
N THR A 224 -18.61 14.86 7.61
CA THR A 224 -19.45 14.36 8.70
C THR A 224 -19.83 12.90 8.50
N GLU A 225 -20.26 12.51 7.29
CA GLU A 225 -20.68 11.13 7.03
C GLU A 225 -19.52 10.13 7.10
N VAL A 226 -18.33 10.49 6.60
CA VAL A 226 -17.14 9.63 6.65
C VAL A 226 -16.59 9.55 8.08
N GLN A 227 -16.66 10.64 8.86
CA GLN A 227 -16.34 10.58 10.29
C GLN A 227 -17.30 9.67 11.05
N ASP A 228 -18.60 9.77 10.78
CA ASP A 228 -19.63 8.91 11.36
C ASP A 228 -19.46 7.44 10.98
N VAL A 229 -19.05 7.14 9.74
CA VAL A 229 -18.64 5.79 9.35
C VAL A 229 -17.39 5.37 10.13
N ALA A 230 -16.35 6.20 10.17
CA ALA A 230 -15.08 5.90 10.83
C ALA A 230 -15.22 5.66 12.35
N THR A 231 -16.17 6.31 13.04
CA THR A 231 -16.40 6.06 14.48
C THR A 231 -17.05 4.70 14.73
N ARG A 232 -17.85 4.19 13.78
CA ARG A 232 -18.56 2.90 13.89
C ARG A 232 -17.77 1.70 13.40
N LEU A 233 -16.76 1.89 12.56
CA LEU A 233 -15.89 0.79 12.13
C LEU A 233 -15.30 0.07 13.34
N SER A 234 -15.11 -1.25 13.26
CA SER A 234 -14.43 -2.02 14.30
C SER A 234 -12.95 -1.63 14.40
N ASN A 235 -12.28 -2.01 15.50
CA ASN A 235 -10.83 -1.84 15.65
C ASN A 235 -10.09 -2.97 14.92
N ASN A 236 -10.40 -3.12 13.64
CA ASN A 236 -9.79 -4.08 12.73
C ASN A 236 -8.75 -3.38 11.85
N TYR A 237 -7.58 -3.99 11.73
CA TYR A 237 -6.47 -3.44 10.98
C TYR A 237 -5.92 -4.45 9.98
N HIS A 238 -5.38 -3.93 8.89
CA HIS A 238 -4.73 -4.73 7.88
C HIS A 238 -3.30 -4.23 7.63
N VAL A 239 -2.37 -5.15 7.46
CA VAL A 239 -1.00 -4.85 7.03
C VAL A 239 -0.60 -5.76 5.87
N ASP A 240 -0.21 -5.15 4.76
CA ASP A 240 0.47 -5.86 3.69
C ASP A 240 1.97 -5.90 4.01
N ILE A 241 2.55 -7.09 3.93
CA ILE A 241 3.97 -7.33 4.22
C ILE A 241 4.60 -7.93 2.98
N MET A 242 5.45 -7.17 2.31
CA MET A 242 6.28 -7.69 1.23
C MET A 242 7.51 -8.34 1.85
N PHE A 243 7.60 -9.65 1.78
CA PHE A 243 8.82 -10.39 2.05
C PHE A 243 9.74 -10.25 0.83
N VAL A 244 10.66 -9.29 0.87
CA VAL A 244 11.63 -9.06 -0.19
C VAL A 244 12.91 -9.80 0.16
N LYS A 245 13.20 -10.85 -0.57
CA LYS A 245 14.37 -11.71 -0.38
C LYS A 245 15.67 -10.90 -0.29
N ASN A 246 16.42 -11.04 0.80
CA ASN A 246 17.64 -10.29 1.16
C ASN A 246 17.44 -8.80 1.48
N TYR A 247 16.24 -8.25 1.28
CA TYR A 247 15.96 -6.81 1.38
C TYR A 247 15.00 -6.45 2.52
N GLY A 248 14.45 -7.44 3.23
CA GLY A 248 13.66 -7.24 4.44
C GLY A 248 12.16 -7.51 4.29
N LEU A 249 11.46 -7.28 5.39
CA LEU A 249 10.01 -7.26 5.51
C LEU A 249 9.54 -5.82 5.34
N TRP A 250 8.83 -5.56 4.25
CA TRP A 250 8.38 -4.22 3.89
C TRP A 250 6.90 -4.08 4.22
N THR A 251 6.60 -3.34 5.27
CA THR A 251 5.22 -3.23 5.77
C THR A 251 4.51 -2.03 5.17
N THR A 252 3.24 -2.22 4.87
CA THR A 252 2.34 -1.17 4.41
C THR A 252 1.03 -1.31 5.17
N TRP A 253 0.83 -0.43 6.14
CA TRP A 253 -0.38 -0.45 6.96
C TRP A 253 -1.54 0.18 6.21
N ASP A 254 -2.67 -0.50 6.28
CA ASP A 254 -3.94 0.00 5.84
C ASP A 254 -4.84 0.26 7.05
N PHE A 255 -5.29 1.50 7.20
CA PHE A 255 -6.28 1.82 8.20
C PHE A 255 -7.26 2.88 7.71
N ALA A 256 -8.52 2.56 7.99
CA ALA A 256 -9.64 3.46 7.84
C ALA A 256 -9.66 4.55 8.93
N LYS A 257 -9.20 4.21 10.13
CA LYS A 257 -9.23 5.06 11.32
C LYS A 257 -8.04 4.78 12.23
N ARG A 258 -7.72 5.74 13.10
CA ARG A 258 -6.76 5.50 14.18
C ARG A 258 -7.37 4.62 15.28
N PRO A 259 -6.56 3.86 16.04
CA PRO A 259 -7.03 3.15 17.22
C PRO A 259 -7.70 4.10 18.22
N THR A 260 -8.99 3.86 18.49
CA THR A 260 -9.77 4.64 19.46
C THR A 260 -9.52 4.15 20.89
N SER A 261 -9.20 2.86 21.05
CA SER A 261 -8.84 2.23 22.31
C SER A 261 -7.50 1.49 22.15
N ARG A 262 -6.96 0.99 23.27
CA ARG A 262 -5.80 0.08 23.26
C ARG A 262 -6.17 -1.36 22.87
N TYR A 263 -7.46 -1.67 22.77
CA TYR A 263 -7.96 -3.00 22.43
C TYR A 263 -8.19 -3.06 20.92
N ILE A 264 -7.50 -3.99 20.29
CA ILE A 264 -7.56 -4.27 18.87
C ILE A 264 -8.31 -5.59 18.72
N ASP A 265 -9.43 -5.55 18.00
CA ASP A 265 -10.27 -6.72 17.81
C ASP A 265 -9.56 -7.73 16.91
N LYS A 266 -9.03 -7.27 15.78
CA LYS A 266 -8.32 -8.13 14.84
C LYS A 266 -7.25 -7.40 14.05
N VAL A 267 -6.09 -8.03 13.89
CA VAL A 267 -5.08 -7.65 12.90
C VAL A 267 -4.98 -8.74 11.85
N THR A 268 -5.24 -8.37 10.60
CA THR A 268 -5.00 -9.24 9.45
C THR A 268 -3.70 -8.82 8.78
N SER A 269 -2.93 -9.78 8.32
CA SER A 269 -1.72 -9.54 7.55
C SER A 269 -1.68 -10.43 6.33
N THR A 270 -1.28 -9.84 5.21
CA THR A 270 -1.01 -10.58 3.98
C THR A 270 0.47 -10.50 3.69
N ILE A 271 1.13 -11.65 3.59
CA ILE A 271 2.55 -11.76 3.32
C ILE A 271 2.75 -12.21 1.89
N ARG A 272 3.41 -11.37 1.09
CA ARG A 272 3.70 -11.59 -0.32
C ARG A 272 5.20 -11.74 -0.51
N ILE A 273 5.61 -12.75 -1.27
CA ILE A 273 7.02 -13.08 -1.46
C ILE A 273 7.50 -12.48 -2.78
N PHE A 274 8.66 -11.81 -2.75
CA PHE A 274 9.29 -11.19 -3.91
C PHE A 274 10.75 -11.58 -4.02
N ASP A 275 11.22 -11.79 -5.24
CA ASP A 275 12.64 -11.81 -5.57
C ASP A 275 13.11 -10.35 -5.72
N PRO A 276 14.36 -10.04 -5.31
CA PRO A 276 14.88 -8.69 -5.45
C PRO A 276 15.04 -8.35 -6.93
N THR A 277 14.69 -7.11 -7.29
CA THR A 277 14.93 -6.55 -8.62
C THR A 277 16.20 -5.70 -8.63
N ASP A 278 16.79 -5.49 -9.81
CA ASP A 278 18.07 -4.78 -9.94
C ASP A 278 17.98 -3.27 -9.60
N ASP A 279 16.77 -2.72 -9.52
CA ASP A 279 16.50 -1.31 -9.26
C ASP A 279 16.25 -0.99 -7.76
N LEU A 280 16.39 -1.97 -6.87
CA LEU A 280 16.22 -1.74 -5.43
C LEU A 280 17.44 -1.04 -4.83
N ASP A 281 17.19 -0.05 -3.97
CA ASP A 281 18.23 0.69 -3.26
C ASP A 281 19.08 -0.23 -2.37
N ASP A 282 20.40 -0.13 -2.49
CA ASP A 282 21.37 -0.92 -1.73
C ASP A 282 21.22 -0.79 -0.20
N ARG A 283 20.60 0.30 0.30
CA ARG A 283 20.34 0.47 1.74
C ARG A 283 19.49 -0.66 2.37
N PHE A 284 18.68 -1.33 1.56
CA PHE A 284 17.82 -2.42 1.98
C PHE A 284 18.55 -3.77 1.98
N LYS A 285 19.61 -3.89 1.19
CA LYS A 285 20.34 -5.13 0.95
C LYS A 285 20.90 -5.68 2.25
N ASP A 286 20.91 -7.00 2.35
CA ASP A 286 21.41 -7.77 3.49
C ASP A 286 20.69 -7.47 4.81
N SER A 287 19.50 -6.86 4.75
CA SER A 287 18.74 -6.52 5.96
C SER A 287 17.97 -7.70 6.53
N LEU A 288 17.81 -8.80 5.78
CA LEU A 288 17.24 -10.06 6.24
C LEU A 288 18.19 -11.22 5.96
N SER A 289 18.51 -12.03 6.97
CA SER A 289 19.38 -13.19 6.82
C SER A 289 18.91 -14.39 7.63
N PHE A 290 19.04 -15.57 7.05
CA PHE A 290 18.71 -16.86 7.65
C PHE A 290 19.92 -17.61 8.19
N ARG A 291 21.07 -16.94 8.30
CA ARG A 291 22.28 -17.56 8.87
C ARG A 291 22.10 -17.85 10.35
N GLY A 292 22.27 -19.12 10.73
CA GLY A 292 22.31 -19.55 12.12
C GLY A 292 23.57 -19.10 12.86
N GLY A 293 23.43 -18.84 14.16
CA GLY A 293 24.53 -18.47 15.06
C GLY A 293 24.83 -19.53 16.13
N CYS A 294 25.42 -19.11 17.26
CA CYS A 294 25.88 -19.93 18.39
C CYS A 294 24.76 -20.57 19.26
N GLY A 295 23.60 -20.88 18.67
CA GLY A 295 22.48 -21.53 19.37
C GLY A 295 21.25 -20.66 19.64
N GLY A 296 21.29 -19.35 19.33
CA GLY A 296 20.11 -18.47 19.37
C GLY A 296 19.28 -18.48 18.07
N PRO A 297 18.08 -17.86 18.05
CA PRO A 297 17.27 -17.68 16.84
C PRO A 297 18.01 -16.94 15.72
N GLU A 298 17.73 -17.30 14.46
CA GLU A 298 18.31 -16.65 13.29
C GLU A 298 17.93 -15.16 13.19
N PRO A 299 18.76 -14.28 12.59
CA PRO A 299 18.46 -12.86 12.43
C PRO A 299 17.07 -12.57 11.84
N ALA A 300 16.63 -13.36 10.86
CA ALA A 300 15.31 -13.22 10.26
C ALA A 300 14.16 -13.43 11.26
N VAL A 301 14.31 -14.27 12.29
CA VAL A 301 13.30 -14.46 13.34
C VAL A 301 13.02 -13.13 14.04
N TRP A 302 14.07 -12.36 14.31
CA TRP A 302 13.94 -11.07 15.00
C TRP A 302 13.20 -10.03 14.17
N ALA A 303 13.24 -10.10 12.84
CA ALA A 303 12.44 -9.22 11.99
C ALA A 303 10.94 -9.53 12.13
N PHE A 304 10.55 -10.81 12.12
CA PHE A 304 9.14 -11.20 12.36
C PHE A 304 8.69 -10.86 13.78
N TYR A 305 9.57 -11.04 14.76
CA TYR A 305 9.27 -10.68 16.14
C TYR A 305 9.12 -9.16 16.33
N ASP A 306 9.95 -8.35 15.66
CA ASP A 306 9.85 -6.89 15.67
C ASP A 306 8.52 -6.40 15.07
N LEU A 307 7.91 -7.13 14.13
CA LEU A 307 6.55 -6.83 13.67
C LEU A 307 5.51 -7.00 14.79
N LEU A 308 5.57 -8.10 15.52
CA LEU A 308 4.64 -8.39 16.63
C LEU A 308 4.83 -7.41 17.78
N ILE A 309 6.07 -7.17 18.21
CA ILE A 309 6.36 -6.21 19.28
C ILE A 309 6.06 -4.78 18.86
N GLY A 310 6.34 -4.42 17.61
CA GLY A 310 5.95 -3.13 17.06
C GLY A 310 4.46 -2.88 17.15
N LEU A 311 3.66 -3.88 16.78
CA LEU A 311 2.21 -3.84 16.91
C LEU A 311 1.77 -3.69 18.39
N ILE A 312 2.37 -4.46 19.30
CA ILE A 312 2.04 -4.40 20.73
C ILE A 312 2.42 -3.04 21.34
N GLU A 313 3.61 -2.52 21.05
CA GLU A 313 4.13 -1.34 21.72
C GLU A 313 3.67 -0.04 21.08
N GLN A 314 3.50 -0.02 19.76
CA GLN A 314 3.27 1.20 18.98
C GLN A 314 1.95 1.18 18.21
N GLY A 315 1.29 0.02 18.15
CA GLY A 315 0.04 -0.15 17.45
C GLY A 315 0.20 -0.22 15.93
N PRO A 316 -0.94 -0.30 15.21
CA PRO A 316 -0.99 -0.30 13.76
C PRO A 316 -0.32 0.94 13.18
N GLY A 317 0.70 0.74 12.33
CA GLY A 317 1.37 1.81 11.60
C GLY A 317 2.03 2.87 12.47
N HIS A 318 2.38 2.53 13.72
CA HIS A 318 3.12 3.43 14.62
C HIS A 318 2.36 4.70 14.95
N LEU A 319 1.03 4.66 14.80
CA LEU A 319 0.12 5.72 15.16
C LEU A 319 -0.11 5.79 16.68
N GLY A 320 0.86 5.30 17.46
CA GLY A 320 0.77 4.97 18.87
C GLY A 320 0.04 6.01 19.71
N ARG A 321 -0.61 5.54 20.77
CA ARG A 321 -1.31 6.43 21.69
C ARG A 321 -0.30 7.32 22.45
N PRO A 322 -0.66 8.58 22.77
CA PRO A 322 0.19 9.46 23.58
C PRO A 322 0.51 8.92 24.97
N ASP A 323 -0.29 7.97 25.47
CA ASP A 323 -0.22 7.42 26.82
C ASP A 323 0.87 6.35 27.01
N ASN A 324 1.65 6.01 25.95
CA ASN A 324 2.68 4.96 25.96
C ASN A 324 2.18 3.58 26.45
N ARG A 325 0.87 3.33 26.47
CA ARG A 325 0.32 2.04 26.88
C ARG A 325 0.43 1.04 25.72
N ARG A 326 0.70 -0.22 26.07
CA ARG A 326 0.72 -1.33 25.12
C ARG A 326 -0.69 -1.66 24.63
N PHE A 327 -0.77 -2.10 23.39
CA PHE A 327 -1.98 -2.59 22.75
C PHE A 327 -2.23 -4.05 23.13
N ILE A 328 -3.50 -4.37 23.30
CA ILE A 328 -4.00 -5.71 23.54
C ILE A 328 -4.73 -6.14 22.27
N ILE A 329 -4.32 -7.25 21.68
CA ILE A 329 -4.85 -7.77 20.42
C ILE A 329 -5.60 -9.05 20.69
N ASN A 330 -6.86 -9.14 20.27
CA ASN A 330 -7.65 -10.36 20.42
C ASN A 330 -7.21 -11.42 19.40
N GLU A 331 -7.30 -11.08 18.12
CA GLU A 331 -6.94 -11.99 17.04
C GLU A 331 -5.85 -11.43 16.12
N ILE A 332 -4.90 -12.28 15.77
CA ILE A 332 -3.95 -12.03 14.67
C ILE A 332 -4.19 -13.08 13.60
N GLU A 333 -4.34 -12.66 12.36
CA GLU A 333 -4.44 -13.52 11.19
C GLU A 333 -3.29 -13.19 10.23
N VAL A 334 -2.56 -14.22 9.82
CA VAL A 334 -1.41 -14.13 8.92
C VAL A 334 -1.66 -15.02 7.72
N ASP A 335 -1.87 -14.43 6.55
CA ASP A 335 -2.04 -15.15 5.30
C ASP A 335 -0.79 -15.01 4.43
N VAL A 336 -0.09 -16.11 4.20
CA VAL A 336 1.05 -16.16 3.27
C VAL A 336 0.51 -16.57 1.91
N ILE A 337 0.67 -15.71 0.92
CA ILE A 337 0.18 -15.98 -0.44
C ILE A 337 1.32 -16.44 -1.34
N ALA A 338 0.96 -17.28 -2.30
CA ALA A 338 1.84 -17.72 -3.38
C ALA A 338 2.37 -16.49 -4.13
N PRO A 339 3.63 -16.52 -4.57
CA PRO A 339 4.18 -15.41 -5.32
C PRO A 339 3.44 -15.19 -6.65
N THR A 340 3.22 -13.91 -6.98
CA THR A 340 2.46 -13.49 -8.16
C THR A 340 3.28 -12.68 -9.17
N ASP A 341 4.57 -12.45 -8.90
CA ASP A 341 5.48 -11.67 -9.75
C ASP A 341 6.00 -12.45 -10.98
N GLY A 342 5.64 -13.75 -11.09
CA GLY A 342 6.03 -14.63 -12.19
C GLY A 342 7.45 -15.21 -12.07
N ALA A 343 8.18 -14.94 -10.98
CA ALA A 343 9.49 -15.53 -10.74
C ALA A 343 9.38 -16.98 -10.24
N ALA A 344 10.40 -17.80 -10.52
CA ALA A 344 10.38 -19.23 -10.23
C ALA A 344 10.57 -19.59 -8.74
N HIS A 345 10.77 -18.59 -7.87
CA HIS A 345 11.01 -18.67 -6.42
C HIS A 345 11.26 -20.07 -5.86
N THR A 346 12.47 -20.60 -6.02
CA THR A 346 12.81 -21.96 -5.61
C THR A 346 13.33 -22.08 -4.17
N LYS A 347 13.70 -20.96 -3.56
CA LYS A 347 14.26 -20.87 -2.20
C LYS A 347 13.82 -19.61 -1.45
N LEU A 348 13.84 -19.66 -0.12
CA LEU A 348 13.64 -18.48 0.74
C LEU A 348 14.95 -17.74 0.99
N GLU A 349 16.00 -18.50 1.26
CA GLU A 349 17.36 -18.01 1.37
C GLU A 349 17.84 -17.42 0.05
N CYS A 350 18.58 -16.34 0.16
CA CYS A 350 18.93 -15.51 -0.99
C CYS A 350 20.37 -15.76 -1.41
N ARG A 351 21.21 -16.19 -0.47
CA ARG A 351 22.61 -16.44 -0.70
C ARG A 351 22.84 -17.94 -0.84
N ASP A 352 23.75 -18.31 -1.73
CA ASP A 352 24.07 -19.72 -1.97
C ASP A 352 24.83 -20.35 -0.79
N ASP A 353 25.41 -19.53 0.09
CA ASP A 353 26.10 -19.95 1.30
C ASP A 353 25.22 -19.90 2.57
N GLU A 354 23.94 -19.50 2.43
CA GLU A 354 22.99 -19.62 3.53
C GLU A 354 22.61 -21.09 3.69
N ASN A 355 23.08 -21.70 4.78
CA ASN A 355 22.62 -23.00 5.24
C ASN A 355 21.65 -22.80 6.42
N PRO A 356 20.35 -22.61 6.17
CA PRO A 356 19.38 -22.37 7.21
C PRO A 356 19.21 -23.61 8.11
N GLY A 357 19.77 -23.55 9.32
CA GLY A 357 19.58 -24.59 10.34
C GLY A 357 18.10 -24.89 10.63
N TRP A 358 17.22 -23.91 10.43
CA TRP A 358 15.77 -24.08 10.56
C TRP A 358 15.17 -25.09 9.57
N LEU A 359 15.72 -25.29 8.37
CA LEU A 359 15.20 -26.29 7.42
C LEU A 359 15.24 -27.70 8.05
N TYR A 360 16.35 -28.03 8.69
CA TYR A 360 16.50 -29.30 9.41
C TYR A 360 15.52 -29.44 10.58
N ARG A 361 15.28 -28.35 11.32
CA ARG A 361 14.33 -28.34 12.45
C ARG A 361 12.88 -28.45 12.00
N SER A 362 12.58 -27.94 10.82
CA SER A 362 11.20 -27.78 10.34
C SER A 362 10.57 -29.05 9.79
N ARG A 363 11.35 -30.13 9.63
CA ARG A 363 10.90 -31.42 9.09
C ARG A 363 10.11 -31.28 7.77
N ILE A 364 10.41 -30.26 6.98
CA ILE A 364 9.76 -30.03 5.68
C ILE A 364 10.20 -31.15 4.74
N GLY A 365 9.24 -31.79 4.07
CA GLY A 365 9.54 -32.88 3.14
C GLY A 365 10.22 -32.37 1.86
N PRO A 366 11.01 -33.21 1.16
CA PRO A 366 11.75 -32.81 -0.05
C PRO A 366 10.91 -32.22 -1.19
N ARG A 367 9.60 -32.53 -1.23
CA ARG A 367 8.67 -31.99 -2.23
C ARG A 367 8.17 -30.59 -1.87
N ASP A 368 8.00 -30.30 -0.59
CA ASP A 368 7.57 -28.99 -0.09
C ASP A 368 8.74 -27.98 -0.04
N GLU A 369 9.99 -28.46 -0.16
CA GLU A 369 11.20 -27.62 -0.28
C GLU A 369 11.21 -26.66 -1.48
N ARG A 370 10.34 -26.86 -2.47
CA ARG A 370 10.27 -26.02 -3.68
C ARG A 370 9.14 -24.98 -3.67
N VAL A 371 8.31 -24.95 -2.62
CA VAL A 371 7.15 -24.07 -2.54
C VAL A 371 7.42 -22.96 -1.52
N PRO A 372 7.78 -21.74 -1.95
CA PRO A 372 8.32 -20.70 -1.09
C PRO A 372 7.32 -20.24 -0.03
N GLU A 373 6.03 -20.11 -0.36
CA GLU A 373 4.97 -19.74 0.57
C GLU A 373 4.79 -20.78 1.68
N LYS A 374 4.85 -22.08 1.34
CA LYS A 374 4.82 -23.19 2.31
C LYS A 374 6.04 -23.18 3.21
N ARG A 375 7.22 -22.89 2.66
CA ARG A 375 8.44 -22.77 3.45
C ARG A 375 8.36 -21.61 4.44
N LEU A 376 7.82 -20.47 3.99
CA LEU A 376 7.77 -19.27 4.81
C LEU A 376 6.79 -19.45 5.97
N ILE A 377 5.59 -19.95 5.68
CA ILE A 377 4.61 -20.22 6.74
C ILE A 377 5.12 -21.29 7.72
N SER A 378 5.75 -22.36 7.23
CA SER A 378 6.34 -23.40 8.09
C SER A 378 7.42 -22.81 8.99
N TYR A 379 8.33 -22.00 8.44
CA TYR A 379 9.35 -21.28 9.20
C TYR A 379 8.73 -20.43 10.30
N MET A 380 7.76 -19.57 9.95
CA MET A 380 7.09 -18.68 10.91
C MET A 380 6.41 -19.47 12.02
N THR A 381 5.66 -20.53 11.69
CA THR A 381 4.97 -21.33 12.70
C THR A 381 5.91 -22.09 13.61
N ASN A 382 7.02 -22.64 13.08
CA ASN A 382 7.98 -23.40 13.87
C ASN A 382 8.79 -22.48 14.81
N GLN A 383 9.15 -21.28 14.34
CA GLN A 383 9.84 -20.29 15.17
C GLN A 383 8.93 -19.76 16.26
N LEU A 384 7.64 -19.55 15.95
CA LEU A 384 6.68 -19.13 16.96
C LEU A 384 6.41 -20.23 18.00
N ASP A 385 6.34 -21.51 17.60
CA ASP A 385 6.31 -22.63 18.54
C ASP A 385 7.55 -22.66 19.44
N TYR A 386 8.72 -22.38 18.87
CA TYR A 386 9.95 -22.28 19.64
C TYR A 386 9.91 -21.12 20.65
N VAL A 387 9.34 -19.98 20.26
CA VAL A 387 9.09 -18.87 21.20
C VAL A 387 8.16 -19.32 22.33
N PHE A 388 7.02 -19.94 22.00
CA PHE A 388 6.06 -20.44 22.99
C PHE A 388 6.56 -21.62 23.83
N SER A 389 7.60 -22.32 23.41
CA SER A 389 8.26 -23.35 24.24
C SER A 389 8.99 -22.77 25.47
N ALA A 390 9.08 -21.44 25.57
CA ALA A 390 9.45 -20.73 26.80
C ALA A 390 10.84 -21.12 27.35
N THR A 391 11.79 -21.40 26.45
CA THR A 391 13.19 -21.73 26.80
C THR A 391 13.91 -20.54 27.44
N ARG A 392 15.12 -20.78 27.98
CA ARG A 392 15.96 -19.70 28.55
C ARG A 392 16.22 -18.53 27.59
N HIS A 393 16.14 -18.78 26.29
CA HIS A 393 16.37 -17.78 25.26
C HIS A 393 15.08 -17.12 24.78
N THR A 394 13.92 -17.71 25.06
CA THR A 394 12.63 -17.26 24.52
C THR A 394 11.60 -16.84 25.56
N ILE A 395 11.89 -17.04 26.85
CA ILE A 395 10.94 -16.80 27.93
C ILE A 395 10.39 -15.39 27.93
N GLU A 396 11.24 -14.36 27.94
CA GLU A 396 10.79 -12.96 28.01
C GLU A 396 9.86 -12.60 26.86
N TYR A 397 10.16 -13.12 25.67
CA TYR A 397 9.35 -12.91 24.47
C TYR A 397 8.01 -13.62 24.56
N CYS A 398 8.00 -14.85 25.08
CA CYS A 398 6.80 -15.63 25.33
C CYS A 398 5.86 -14.91 26.32
N LEU A 399 6.41 -14.37 27.41
CA LEU A 399 5.62 -13.62 28.40
C LEU A 399 4.91 -12.42 27.73
N GLU A 400 5.65 -11.64 26.94
CA GLU A 400 5.11 -10.45 26.28
C GLU A 400 3.97 -10.79 25.30
N LEU A 401 4.08 -11.89 24.55
CA LEU A 401 3.01 -12.34 23.66
C LEU A 401 1.78 -12.81 24.45
N HIS A 402 1.95 -13.56 25.54
CA HIS A 402 0.84 -14.03 26.37
C HIS A 402 0.07 -12.92 27.08
N GLU A 403 0.77 -11.84 27.43
CA GLU A 403 0.18 -10.68 28.10
C GLU A 403 -0.70 -9.84 27.17
N GLN A 404 -0.37 -9.80 25.87
CA GLN A 404 -0.93 -8.82 24.94
C GLN A 404 -1.73 -9.45 23.80
N ILE A 405 -1.61 -10.76 23.56
CA ILE A 405 -2.43 -11.51 22.59
C ILE A 405 -3.37 -12.44 23.34
N THR A 406 -4.67 -12.20 23.25
CA THR A 406 -5.63 -12.82 24.18
C THR A 406 -6.32 -14.05 23.61
N GLU A 407 -6.74 -14.04 22.34
CA GLU A 407 -7.52 -15.14 21.77
C GLU A 407 -6.67 -16.07 20.91
N SER A 408 -6.23 -15.62 19.72
CA SER A 408 -5.55 -16.52 18.80
C SER A 408 -4.61 -15.85 17.79
N ILE A 409 -3.68 -16.67 17.29
CA ILE A 409 -2.86 -16.37 16.11
C ILE A 409 -3.16 -17.44 15.06
N THR A 410 -3.77 -17.04 13.94
CA THR A 410 -4.17 -17.93 12.85
C THR A 410 -3.26 -17.72 11.65
N PHE A 411 -2.62 -18.79 11.19
CA PHE A 411 -1.81 -18.82 9.98
C PHE A 411 -2.62 -19.44 8.84
N LYS A 412 -2.62 -18.80 7.69
CA LYS A 412 -3.28 -19.21 6.46
C LYS A 412 -2.28 -19.26 5.31
N LEU A 413 -2.49 -20.22 4.42
CA LEU A 413 -1.75 -20.38 3.19
C LEU A 413 -2.73 -20.22 2.03
N ASN A 414 -2.59 -19.15 1.25
CA ASN A 414 -3.52 -18.82 0.16
C ASN A 414 -4.98 -18.79 0.65
N GLY A 415 -5.23 -18.18 1.80
CA GLY A 415 -6.56 -18.07 2.42
C GLY A 415 -7.06 -19.33 3.15
N GLN A 416 -6.39 -20.49 2.98
CA GLN A 416 -6.75 -21.72 3.69
C GLN A 416 -6.02 -21.81 5.04
N GLU A 417 -6.72 -22.19 6.11
CA GLU A 417 -6.09 -22.35 7.43
C GLU A 417 -4.97 -23.40 7.39
N TRP A 418 -3.78 -22.99 7.81
CA TRP A 418 -2.59 -23.82 7.98
C TRP A 418 -2.44 -24.26 9.43
N LYS A 419 -2.56 -23.31 10.36
CA LYS A 419 -2.42 -23.55 11.80
C LYS A 419 -3.09 -22.45 12.60
N LYS A 420 -3.84 -22.84 13.63
CA LYS A 420 -4.38 -21.90 14.63
C LYS A 420 -3.77 -22.15 16.00
N ILE A 421 -3.18 -21.10 16.58
CA ILE A 421 -2.65 -21.10 17.94
C ILE A 421 -3.68 -20.45 18.84
N GLN A 422 -4.28 -21.23 19.72
CA GLN A 422 -5.20 -20.75 20.74
C GLN A 422 -4.42 -20.35 21.99
N MET A 423 -4.45 -19.06 22.35
CA MET A 423 -3.58 -18.52 23.40
C MET A 423 -3.91 -19.11 24.77
N ASP A 424 -5.18 -19.37 25.08
CA ASP A 424 -5.59 -20.05 26.31
C ASP A 424 -5.04 -21.49 26.37
N GLY A 425 -5.02 -22.20 25.25
CA GLY A 425 -4.45 -23.56 25.16
C GLY A 425 -2.93 -23.58 25.33
N VAL A 426 -2.22 -22.60 24.77
CA VAL A 426 -0.77 -22.47 24.97
C VAL A 426 -0.47 -22.11 26.42
N LEU A 427 -1.25 -21.20 27.02
CA LEU A 427 -1.07 -20.77 28.41
C LEU A 427 -1.30 -21.92 29.40
N GLN A 428 -2.32 -22.76 29.18
CA GLN A 428 -2.56 -23.96 30.00
C GLN A 428 -1.43 -24.99 29.90
N ASN A 429 -0.77 -25.06 28.75
CA ASN A 429 0.38 -25.93 28.52
C ASN A 429 1.72 -25.32 28.94
N CYS A 430 1.74 -24.05 29.38
CA CYS A 430 2.89 -23.41 30.02
C CYS A 430 3.09 -23.95 31.45
N ASP A 431 3.28 -25.26 31.57
CA ASP A 431 3.74 -25.88 32.80
C ASP A 431 5.23 -25.56 32.97
N ILE A 432 5.54 -24.77 34.00
CA ILE A 432 6.91 -24.39 34.39
C ILE A 432 7.80 -25.63 34.57
N SER A 433 7.22 -26.79 34.91
CA SER A 433 7.95 -28.05 35.06
C SER A 433 8.50 -28.59 33.73
N ARG A 434 7.84 -28.30 32.61
CA ARG A 434 8.21 -28.73 31.25
C ARG A 434 9.20 -27.82 30.57
N TRP A 435 9.50 -26.68 31.18
CA TRP A 435 10.45 -25.75 30.60
C TRP A 435 11.85 -26.38 30.59
N GLN A 436 12.50 -26.37 29.43
CA GLN A 436 13.80 -27.01 29.21
C GLN A 436 14.94 -26.20 29.86
N TYR A 437 15.04 -26.28 31.19
CA TYR A 437 16.03 -25.57 32.01
C TYR A 437 16.88 -26.52 32.85
N ASP A 438 18.01 -25.98 33.29
CA ASP A 438 18.70 -26.46 34.49
C ASP A 438 17.78 -26.33 35.71
N VAL A 439 17.77 -27.35 36.56
CA VAL A 439 16.91 -27.47 37.75
C VAL A 439 17.04 -26.23 38.63
N ASP A 440 18.26 -25.70 38.79
CA ASP A 440 18.55 -24.55 39.63
C ASP A 440 17.96 -23.23 39.09
N PHE A 441 17.88 -23.07 37.77
CA PHE A 441 17.25 -21.90 37.18
C PHE A 441 15.73 -21.95 37.33
N ARG A 442 15.14 -23.12 37.08
CA ARG A 442 13.71 -23.35 37.22
C ARG A 442 13.27 -23.10 38.65
N ASP A 443 13.98 -23.66 39.62
CA ASP A 443 13.57 -23.60 41.02
C ASP A 443 13.71 -22.18 41.59
N ARG A 444 14.74 -21.42 41.18
CA ARG A 444 14.89 -19.99 41.54
C ARG A 444 13.77 -19.10 41.00
N ASN A 445 13.26 -19.39 39.79
CA ASN A 445 12.29 -18.53 39.11
C ASN A 445 10.84 -19.03 39.21
N ARG A 446 10.62 -20.25 39.72
CA ARG A 446 9.30 -20.89 39.80
C ARG A 446 8.25 -19.98 40.42
N MET A 447 8.56 -19.37 41.56
CA MET A 447 7.61 -18.50 42.26
C MET A 447 7.25 -17.26 41.43
N LYS A 448 8.24 -16.56 40.85
CA LYS A 448 8.01 -15.40 39.97
C LYS A 448 7.10 -15.76 38.80
N MET A 449 7.35 -16.91 38.17
CA MET A 449 6.60 -17.36 37.00
C MET A 449 5.18 -17.82 37.35
N THR A 450 4.99 -18.48 38.50
CA THR A 450 3.65 -18.80 39.00
C THR A 450 2.86 -17.53 39.32
N THR A 451 3.48 -16.53 39.95
CA THR A 451 2.84 -15.23 40.19
C THR A 451 2.44 -14.55 38.89
N TRP A 452 3.33 -14.53 37.90
CA TRP A 452 3.02 -14.00 36.58
C TRP A 452 1.88 -14.74 35.88
N LEU A 453 1.89 -16.07 35.89
CA LEU A 453 0.85 -16.88 35.25
C LEU A 453 -0.52 -16.59 35.85
N ASN A 454 -0.61 -16.55 37.19
CA ASN A 454 -1.83 -16.18 37.90
C ASN A 454 -2.31 -14.77 37.53
N TRP A 455 -1.38 -13.82 37.45
CA TRP A 455 -1.70 -12.45 37.05
C TRP A 455 -2.23 -12.37 35.60
N VAL A 456 -1.64 -13.09 34.65
CA VAL A 456 -2.13 -13.15 33.26
C VAL A 456 -3.52 -13.80 33.20
N LEU A 457 -3.74 -14.89 33.93
CA LEU A 457 -5.03 -15.57 33.99
C LEU A 457 -6.12 -14.66 34.56
N GLU A 458 -5.82 -13.95 35.66
CA GLU A 458 -6.74 -12.97 36.24
C GLU A 458 -7.03 -11.83 35.24
N ARG A 459 -6.00 -11.30 34.58
CA ARG A 459 -6.14 -10.23 33.58
C ARG A 459 -7.05 -10.67 32.43
N ARG A 460 -6.91 -11.90 31.93
CA ARG A 460 -7.78 -12.48 30.88
C ARG A 460 -9.22 -12.63 31.36
N GLU A 461 -9.44 -13.09 32.58
CA GLU A 461 -10.79 -13.19 33.15
C GLU A 461 -11.45 -11.83 33.33
N ARG A 462 -10.70 -10.82 33.75
CA ARG A 462 -11.17 -9.43 33.84
C ARG A 462 -11.54 -8.88 32.47
N MET A 463 -10.72 -9.13 31.45
CA MET A 463 -11.02 -8.77 30.06
C MET A 463 -12.33 -9.39 29.56
N LYS A 464 -12.51 -10.71 29.75
CA LYS A 464 -13.74 -11.42 29.36
C LYS A 464 -14.99 -10.82 30.02
N LYS A 465 -14.84 -10.24 31.21
CA LYS A 465 -15.90 -9.57 31.99
C LYS A 465 -16.03 -8.06 31.70
N GLY A 466 -15.23 -7.51 30.79
CA GLY A 466 -15.22 -6.07 30.50
C GLY A 466 -14.74 -5.18 31.67
N LEU A 467 -13.98 -5.75 32.60
CA LEU A 467 -13.47 -5.05 33.78
C LEU A 467 -12.15 -4.33 33.45
N GLU A 468 -11.84 -3.28 34.22
CA GLU A 468 -10.54 -2.59 34.14
C GLU A 468 -9.40 -3.58 34.45
N LEU A 469 -8.29 -3.49 33.72
CA LEU A 469 -7.17 -4.42 33.90
C LEU A 469 -6.21 -3.91 34.96
N ASP A 470 -5.72 -4.82 35.80
CA ASP A 470 -4.61 -4.52 36.69
C ASP A 470 -3.33 -4.35 35.86
N GLU A 471 -2.73 -3.17 35.94
CA GLU A 471 -1.48 -2.82 35.26
C GLU A 471 -0.25 -3.05 36.13
N ASN A 472 -0.42 -3.51 37.38
CA ASN A 472 0.69 -3.84 38.27
C ASN A 472 1.31 -5.18 37.87
N ARG A 473 2.07 -5.15 36.77
CA ARG A 473 2.81 -6.31 36.27
C ARG A 473 3.79 -6.80 37.34
N PRO A 474 3.75 -8.09 37.73
CA PRO A 474 4.68 -8.64 38.71
C PRO A 474 6.12 -8.63 38.20
N ASP A 475 7.09 -8.62 39.12
CA ASP A 475 8.50 -8.75 38.76
C ASP A 475 8.74 -10.09 38.07
N THR A 476 9.06 -9.99 36.78
CA THR A 476 9.37 -11.10 35.88
C THR A 476 10.79 -11.03 35.38
N GLN A 477 11.65 -10.20 35.99
CA GLN A 477 13.07 -10.18 35.64
C GLN A 477 13.72 -11.48 36.13
N ILE A 478 14.18 -12.27 35.17
CA ILE A 478 14.71 -13.63 35.38
C ILE A 478 16.26 -13.63 35.38
N PHE A 479 16.88 -12.51 34.99
CA PHE A 479 18.33 -12.34 34.85
C PHE A 479 18.89 -11.20 35.70
#